data_AF-A0A1G0SGP8-F1
#
_entry.id   AF-A0A1G0SGP8-F1
#
_cell.length_a   1.000
_cell.length_b   1.000
_cell.length_c   1.000
_cell.angle_alpha   90.00
_cell.angle_beta   90.00
_cell.angle_gamma   90.00
#
_symmetry.space_group_name_H-M   'P 1'
#
loop_
_entity.id
_entity.type
_entity.pdbx_description
1 polymer ?
#
loop_
_entity_poly.entity_id
_entity_poly.type
_entity_poly.pdbx_seq_one_letter_code
_entity_poly.pdbx_strand_id
1 'polypeptide(L)'
;MKRKELLELIEEGENLHCEFKRKFSLPEKIAREMLAFANTKGGYIIFGVDDDKKIVGVESEKSEAELIKDAAGTFCEPPVNYQLSYIDVEGKEIVVAEVPESYNKPHRLQDYLKNFDINKAIVVIRVNDKSIQASKEMVRIMKADSANLSLKKYSIGNNEQKVFDFLNENETISVKQLSDLTNISERRASRTLVKLVRAKMLMIHTKDNGEEFFTAV
;
A
#
# COMPACT_ATOMS: atom_id res chain seq x y z
N MET A 1 1.89 -1.21 22.15
CA MET A 1 3.35 -1.01 22.01
C MET A 1 3.96 -0.57 23.34
N LYS A 2 5.21 -0.96 23.64
CA LYS A 2 5.98 -0.50 24.82
C LYS A 2 6.99 0.60 24.43
N ARG A 3 7.44 1.40 25.42
CA ARG A 3 8.42 2.48 25.20
C ARG A 3 9.72 2.02 24.50
N LYS A 4 10.25 0.85 24.87
CA LYS A 4 11.48 0.33 24.24
C LYS A 4 11.31 0.07 22.75
N GLU A 5 10.21 -0.59 22.39
CA GLU A 5 9.84 -0.88 20.99
C GLU A 5 9.66 0.41 20.18
N LEU A 6 9.02 1.43 20.78
CA LEU A 6 8.89 2.74 20.16
C LEU A 6 10.26 3.38 19.83
N LEU A 7 11.19 3.36 20.77
CA LEU A 7 12.51 3.96 20.58
C LEU A 7 13.33 3.22 19.51
N GLU A 8 13.21 1.88 19.44
CA GLU A 8 13.83 1.07 18.39
C GLU A 8 13.28 1.45 17.00
N LEU A 9 11.96 1.60 16.85
CA LEU A 9 11.34 2.06 15.59
C LEU A 9 11.81 3.46 15.19
N ILE A 10 11.90 4.39 16.16
CA ILE A 10 12.41 5.74 15.90
C ILE A 10 13.87 5.70 15.43
N GLU A 11 14.69 4.85 16.04
CA GLU A 11 16.10 4.66 15.67
C GLU A 11 16.25 4.06 14.27
N GLU A 12 15.42 3.09 13.89
CA GLU A 12 15.39 2.51 12.54
C GLU A 12 15.03 3.56 11.48
N GLY A 13 14.06 4.43 11.76
CA GLY A 13 13.60 5.46 10.85
C GLY A 13 12.37 5.08 10.03
N GLU A 14 11.92 6.01 9.18
CA GLU A 14 10.81 5.76 8.27
C GLU A 14 11.16 4.64 7.26
N ASN A 15 10.22 3.72 7.07
CA ASN A 15 10.40 2.54 6.23
C ASN A 15 9.04 1.96 5.82
N LEU A 16 9.03 0.77 5.24
CA LEU A 16 7.80 0.09 4.78
C LEU A 16 6.70 -0.02 5.85
N HIS A 17 7.10 -0.15 7.11
CA HIS A 17 6.24 -0.40 8.26
C HIS A 17 6.16 0.78 9.23
N CYS A 18 6.84 1.89 8.97
CA CYS A 18 6.89 3.00 9.90
C CYS A 18 6.86 4.36 9.20
N GLU A 19 5.98 5.24 9.67
CA GLU A 19 5.82 6.62 9.21
C GLU A 19 5.88 7.56 10.43
N PHE A 20 6.70 8.60 10.38
CA PHE A 20 6.82 9.62 11.41
C PHE A 20 6.12 10.88 11.00
N LYS A 21 5.35 11.44 11.92
CA LYS A 21 4.67 12.71 11.69
C LYS A 21 4.70 13.56 12.93
N ARG A 22 5.21 14.78 12.80
CA ARG A 22 5.15 15.75 13.90
C ARG A 22 3.71 16.04 14.32
N LYS A 23 2.86 16.34 13.32
CA LYS A 23 1.42 16.60 13.48
C LYS A 23 0.75 16.44 12.12
N PHE A 24 -0.49 15.97 12.10
CA PHE A 24 -1.32 16.09 10.90
C PHE A 24 -2.29 17.25 11.03
N SER A 25 -2.45 17.99 9.94
CA SER A 25 -3.45 19.06 9.87
C SER A 25 -4.81 18.60 9.38
N LEU A 26 -4.90 17.44 8.70
CA LEU A 26 -6.11 16.99 8.01
C LEU A 26 -6.29 15.46 8.13
N PRO A 27 -7.50 14.96 8.46
CA PRO A 27 -7.82 13.53 8.50
C PRO A 27 -7.53 12.80 7.19
N GLU A 28 -7.76 13.44 6.04
CA GLU A 28 -7.52 12.84 4.72
C GLU A 28 -6.06 12.40 4.52
N LYS A 29 -5.11 13.19 5.04
CA LYS A 29 -3.68 12.83 4.95
C LYS A 29 -3.35 11.62 5.81
N ILE A 30 -3.92 11.54 7.02
CA ILE A 30 -3.79 10.36 7.89
C ILE A 30 -4.41 9.15 7.17
N ALA A 31 -5.58 9.33 6.57
CA ALA A 31 -6.28 8.27 5.85
C ALA A 31 -5.41 7.69 4.73
N ARG A 32 -4.70 8.53 3.96
CA ARG A 32 -3.78 8.04 2.92
C ARG A 32 -2.68 7.13 3.47
N GLU A 33 -2.09 7.48 4.62
CA GLU A 33 -1.09 6.62 5.28
C GLU A 33 -1.72 5.32 5.80
N MET A 34 -2.88 5.41 6.46
CA MET A 34 -3.60 4.23 6.94
C MET A 34 -4.00 3.29 5.80
N LEU A 35 -4.46 3.82 4.67
CA LEU A 35 -4.75 3.07 3.45
C LEU A 35 -3.49 2.37 2.92
N ALA A 36 -2.37 3.09 2.86
CA ALA A 36 -1.10 2.54 2.39
C ALA A 36 -0.67 1.31 3.21
N PHE A 37 -0.71 1.43 4.55
CA PHE A 37 -0.39 0.32 5.44
C PHE A 37 -1.37 -0.83 5.32
N ALA A 38 -2.68 -0.57 5.39
CA ALA A 38 -3.72 -1.59 5.32
C ALA A 38 -3.69 -2.37 3.99
N ASN A 39 -3.39 -1.71 2.87
CA ASN A 39 -3.29 -2.33 1.55
C ASN A 39 -1.97 -3.09 1.32
N THR A 40 -0.95 -2.84 2.14
CA THR A 40 0.39 -3.40 1.95
C THR A 40 0.68 -4.45 3.02
N LYS A 41 1.51 -4.14 4.03
CA LYS A 41 1.96 -5.09 5.05
C LYS A 41 1.71 -4.62 6.47
N GLY A 42 0.81 -3.65 6.65
CA GLY A 42 0.60 -2.98 7.92
C GLY A 42 1.82 -2.18 8.38
N GLY A 43 1.67 -1.51 9.51
CA GLY A 43 2.73 -0.70 10.08
C GLY A 43 2.24 0.25 11.18
N TYR A 44 3.08 1.22 11.49
CA TYR A 44 2.91 2.18 12.58
C TYR A 44 3.00 3.61 12.03
N ILE A 45 2.02 4.43 12.39
CA ILE A 45 2.09 5.88 12.24
C ILE A 45 2.40 6.44 13.63
N ILE A 46 3.54 7.13 13.76
CA ILE A 46 4.04 7.66 15.03
C ILE A 46 3.92 9.18 15.01
N PHE A 47 3.09 9.71 15.92
CA PHE A 47 2.77 11.12 16.02
C PHE A 47 3.61 11.79 17.12
N GLY A 48 4.14 12.97 16.84
CA GLY A 48 5.02 13.70 17.75
C GLY A 48 6.51 13.39 17.56
N VAL A 49 6.89 12.86 16.39
CA VAL A 49 8.27 12.64 15.97
C VAL A 49 8.52 13.41 14.66
N ASP A 50 9.62 14.15 14.59
CA ASP A 50 10.05 14.87 13.40
C ASP A 50 10.79 13.95 12.42
N ASP A 51 10.93 14.36 11.16
CA ASP A 51 11.58 13.56 10.11
C ASP A 51 13.06 13.25 10.47
N ASP A 52 13.71 14.17 11.22
CA ASP A 52 15.06 13.99 11.78
C ASP A 52 15.10 13.10 13.05
N LYS A 53 14.06 12.29 13.29
CA LYS A 53 13.89 11.39 14.46
C LYS A 53 13.76 12.11 15.81
N LYS A 54 13.58 13.43 15.80
CA LYS A 54 13.48 14.24 17.02
C LYS A 54 12.10 14.04 17.67
N ILE A 55 12.11 13.62 18.92
CA ILE A 55 10.89 13.51 19.73
C ILE A 55 10.44 14.92 20.15
N VAL A 56 9.28 15.34 19.65
CA VAL A 56 8.67 16.64 19.93
C VAL A 56 7.42 16.55 20.78
N GLY A 57 6.73 15.41 20.74
CA GLY A 57 5.46 15.19 21.43
C GLY A 57 4.26 15.77 20.68
N VAL A 58 3.07 15.31 21.05
CA VAL A 58 1.79 15.89 20.60
C VAL A 58 1.29 16.94 21.60
N GLU A 59 0.50 17.90 21.12
CA GLU A 59 -0.13 18.90 22.00
C GLU A 59 -1.30 18.32 22.79
N SER A 60 -2.01 17.34 22.21
CA SER A 60 -3.17 16.69 22.80
C SER A 60 -3.35 15.29 22.20
N GLU A 61 -3.12 14.25 22.99
CA GLU A 61 -3.38 12.87 22.58
C GLU A 61 -4.82 12.65 22.10
N LYS A 62 -5.77 13.37 22.72
CA LYS A 62 -7.20 13.27 22.40
C LYS A 62 -7.51 13.82 21.01
N SER A 63 -6.92 14.95 20.63
CA SER A 63 -7.17 15.50 19.29
C SER A 63 -6.64 14.56 18.21
N GLU A 64 -5.49 13.93 18.46
CA GLU A 64 -4.89 13.09 17.42
C GLU A 64 -5.66 11.78 17.31
N ALA A 65 -6.12 11.23 18.43
CA ALA A 65 -7.02 10.09 18.46
C ALA A 65 -8.35 10.35 17.71
N GLU A 66 -8.92 11.56 17.84
CA GLU A 66 -10.12 11.95 17.10
C GLU A 66 -9.87 12.05 15.59
N LEU A 67 -8.75 12.66 15.18
CA LEU A 67 -8.35 12.74 13.77
C LEU A 67 -8.10 11.36 13.17
N ILE A 68 -7.44 10.46 13.90
CA ILE A 68 -7.19 9.08 13.46
C ILE A 68 -8.51 8.31 13.33
N LYS A 69 -9.42 8.48 14.29
CA LYS A 69 -10.76 7.86 14.25
C LYS A 69 -11.55 8.32 13.03
N ASP A 70 -11.55 9.61 12.75
CA ASP A 70 -12.26 10.18 11.60
C ASP A 70 -11.60 9.72 10.27
N ALA A 71 -10.27 9.72 10.20
CA ALA A 71 -9.54 9.22 9.04
C ALA A 71 -9.88 7.75 8.73
N ALA A 72 -9.86 6.89 9.75
CA ALA A 72 -10.09 5.45 9.62
C ALA A 72 -11.55 5.11 9.27
N GLY A 73 -12.52 5.85 9.84
CA GLY A 73 -13.94 5.56 9.72
C GLY A 73 -14.64 6.28 8.56
N THR A 74 -14.26 7.54 8.30
CA THR A 74 -14.96 8.43 7.37
C THR A 74 -14.25 8.52 6.03
N PHE A 75 -12.91 8.55 6.02
CA PHE A 75 -12.11 8.76 4.81
C PHE A 75 -11.63 7.46 4.15
N CYS A 76 -11.72 6.32 4.83
CA CYS A 76 -11.33 5.02 4.28
C CYS A 76 -12.55 4.18 3.91
N GLU A 77 -12.54 3.57 2.72
CA GLU A 77 -13.56 2.60 2.32
C GLU A 77 -12.95 1.30 1.76
N PRO A 78 -13.21 0.13 2.38
CA PRO A 78 -13.89 -0.02 3.67
C PRO A 78 -13.11 0.65 4.82
N PRO A 79 -13.74 0.88 5.98
CA PRO A 79 -13.04 1.43 7.14
C PRO A 79 -11.80 0.62 7.50
N VAL A 80 -10.75 1.31 7.93
CA VAL A 80 -9.46 0.68 8.30
C VAL A 80 -9.45 0.40 9.80
N ASN A 81 -9.05 -0.81 10.18
CA ASN A 81 -8.83 -1.16 11.59
C ASN A 81 -7.53 -0.55 12.08
N TYR A 82 -7.49 -0.15 13.35
CA TYR A 82 -6.29 0.37 13.99
C TYR A 82 -6.29 0.14 15.49
N GLN A 83 -5.11 0.23 16.11
CA GLN A 83 -4.94 0.26 17.57
C GLN A 83 -4.13 1.49 17.97
N LEU A 84 -4.53 2.16 19.05
CA LEU A 84 -3.80 3.31 19.59
C LEU A 84 -2.99 2.91 20.81
N SER A 85 -1.75 3.39 20.86
CA SER A 85 -0.92 3.39 22.07
C SER A 85 -0.48 4.81 22.38
N TYR A 86 -0.42 5.15 23.66
CA TYR A 86 0.02 6.44 24.17
C TYR A 86 1.27 6.19 25.02
N ILE A 87 2.37 6.86 24.71
CA ILE A 87 3.66 6.60 25.32
C ILE A 87 4.32 7.93 25.69
N ASP A 88 4.60 8.13 26.98
CA ASP A 88 5.43 9.23 27.45
C ASP A 88 6.92 8.94 27.20
N VAL A 89 7.59 9.90 26.56
CA VAL A 89 9.04 9.90 26.40
C VAL A 89 9.59 11.24 26.88
N GLU A 90 10.17 11.23 28.09
CA GLU A 90 10.81 12.41 28.69
C GLU A 90 9.83 13.59 28.88
N GLY A 91 8.60 13.29 29.29
CA GLY A 91 7.56 14.31 29.50
C GLY A 91 6.90 14.78 28.19
N LYS A 92 7.14 14.08 27.08
CA LYS A 92 6.48 14.30 25.79
C LYS A 92 5.60 13.12 25.46
N GLU A 93 4.31 13.38 25.30
CA GLU A 93 3.32 12.39 24.89
C GLU A 93 3.46 12.05 23.40
N ILE A 94 3.51 10.76 23.08
CA ILE A 94 3.58 10.22 21.72
C ILE A 94 2.37 9.33 21.48
N VAL A 95 1.68 9.56 20.37
CA VAL A 95 0.56 8.71 19.93
C VAL A 95 1.07 7.79 18.84
N VAL A 96 0.79 6.50 18.96
CA VAL A 96 1.12 5.50 17.95
C VAL A 96 -0.17 4.87 17.45
N ALA A 97 -0.39 4.95 16.14
CA ALA A 97 -1.46 4.22 15.46
C ALA A 97 -0.87 3.00 14.74
N GLU A 98 -1.18 1.82 15.25
CA GLU A 98 -0.87 0.55 14.60
C GLU A 98 -1.99 0.21 13.61
N VAL A 99 -1.62 0.02 12.34
CA VAL A 99 -2.53 -0.35 11.26
C VAL A 99 -2.12 -1.73 10.73
N PRO A 100 -2.89 -2.80 10.99
CA PRO A 100 -2.57 -4.12 10.48
C PRO A 100 -2.79 -4.24 8.97
N GLU A 101 -2.11 -5.21 8.33
CA GLU A 101 -2.45 -5.63 6.96
C GLU A 101 -3.92 -6.09 6.93
N SER A 102 -4.69 -5.53 6.00
CA SER A 102 -6.09 -5.90 5.84
C SER A 102 -6.25 -7.17 5.01
N TYR A 103 -7.20 -8.01 5.39
CA TYR A 103 -7.63 -9.15 4.56
C TYR A 103 -8.70 -8.77 3.53
N ASN A 104 -9.27 -7.56 3.61
CA ASN A 104 -10.34 -7.07 2.73
C ASN A 104 -9.85 -5.96 1.80
N LYS A 105 -8.77 -6.23 1.06
CA LYS A 105 -8.18 -5.28 0.11
C LYS A 105 -8.97 -5.24 -1.19
N PRO A 106 -8.94 -4.12 -1.94
CA PRO A 106 -8.28 -2.87 -1.62
C PRO A 106 -9.18 -1.95 -0.79
N HIS A 107 -8.57 -1.24 0.15
CA HIS A 107 -9.12 -0.02 0.74
C HIS A 107 -8.82 1.16 -0.19
N ARG A 108 -9.81 2.03 -0.38
CA ARG A 108 -9.69 3.27 -1.14
C ARG A 108 -10.02 4.47 -0.28
N LEU A 109 -9.58 5.65 -0.72
CA LEU A 109 -10.09 6.91 -0.19
C LEU A 109 -11.59 7.01 -0.53
N GLN A 110 -12.39 7.44 0.44
CA GLN A 110 -13.83 7.59 0.30
C GLN A 110 -14.17 8.56 -0.86
N ASP A 111 -14.94 8.07 -1.82
CA ASP A 111 -15.34 8.79 -3.04
C ASP A 111 -16.87 8.94 -3.19
N TYR A 112 -17.62 8.51 -2.17
CA TYR A 112 -19.09 8.46 -2.08
C TYR A 112 -19.78 7.71 -3.23
N LEU A 113 -19.02 6.87 -3.96
CA LEU A 113 -19.57 6.03 -5.00
C LEU A 113 -20.10 4.73 -4.39
N LYS A 114 -21.33 4.35 -4.75
CA LYS A 114 -21.94 3.09 -4.29
C LYS A 114 -21.15 1.85 -4.69
N ASN A 115 -20.47 1.91 -5.83
CA ASN A 115 -19.74 0.79 -6.41
C ASN A 115 -18.29 1.22 -6.64
N PHE A 116 -17.37 0.28 -6.42
CA PHE A 116 -15.95 0.48 -6.68
C PHE A 116 -15.69 0.72 -8.18
N ASP A 117 -15.33 1.94 -8.56
CA ASP A 117 -14.86 2.28 -9.91
C ASP A 117 -13.33 2.40 -9.93
N ILE A 118 -12.68 1.43 -10.57
CA ILE A 118 -11.21 1.37 -10.68
C ILE A 118 -10.59 2.57 -11.40
N ASN A 119 -11.37 3.34 -12.16
CA ASN A 119 -10.87 4.52 -12.86
C ASN A 119 -10.90 5.78 -12.00
N LYS A 120 -11.61 5.76 -10.88
CA LYS A 120 -11.78 6.91 -9.98
C LYS A 120 -11.22 6.65 -8.57
N ALA A 121 -11.28 5.40 -8.11
CA ALA A 121 -10.83 5.00 -6.80
C ALA A 121 -9.36 5.37 -6.59
N ILE A 122 -9.08 6.11 -5.51
CA ILE A 122 -7.73 6.38 -5.04
C ILE A 122 -7.36 5.28 -4.06
N VAL A 123 -6.55 4.32 -4.51
CA VAL A 123 -5.98 3.25 -3.66
C VAL A 123 -4.52 3.60 -3.42
N VAL A 124 -4.08 3.57 -2.17
CA VAL A 124 -2.71 3.91 -1.78
C VAL A 124 -2.01 2.66 -1.26
N ILE A 125 -0.73 2.49 -1.56
CA ILE A 125 0.14 1.40 -1.10
C ILE A 125 1.47 1.97 -0.57
N ARG A 126 2.15 1.20 0.28
CA ARG A 126 3.51 1.50 0.72
C ARG A 126 4.51 0.92 -0.28
N VAL A 127 5.44 1.76 -0.70
CA VAL A 127 6.64 1.36 -1.45
C VAL A 127 7.81 2.02 -0.76
N ASN A 128 8.68 1.21 -0.16
CA ASN A 128 9.72 1.69 0.75
C ASN A 128 9.11 2.59 1.84
N ASP A 129 9.64 3.78 2.04
CA ASP A 129 9.18 4.80 2.98
C ASP A 129 8.03 5.67 2.45
N LYS A 130 7.50 5.40 1.24
CA LYS A 130 6.53 6.28 0.57
C LYS A 130 5.15 5.66 0.43
N SER A 131 4.15 6.52 0.55
CA SER A 131 2.75 6.20 0.29
C SER A 131 2.34 6.68 -1.11
N ILE A 132 2.28 5.75 -2.06
CA ILE A 132 2.04 6.02 -3.49
C ILE A 132 0.66 5.52 -3.94
N GLN A 133 0.09 6.13 -4.98
CA GLN A 133 -1.14 5.64 -5.58
C GLN A 133 -0.87 4.34 -6.35
N ALA A 134 -1.65 3.30 -6.06
CA ALA A 134 -1.57 2.03 -6.74
C ALA A 134 -2.06 2.14 -8.19
N SER A 135 -1.41 1.40 -9.09
CA SER A 135 -1.87 1.29 -10.47
C SER A 135 -3.18 0.49 -10.57
N LYS A 136 -3.78 0.52 -11.76
CA LYS A 136 -4.97 -0.30 -12.05
C LYS A 136 -4.64 -1.79 -12.05
N GLU A 137 -3.42 -2.15 -12.42
CA GLU A 137 -2.90 -3.51 -12.44
C GLU A 137 -2.82 -4.07 -11.01
N MET A 138 -2.18 -3.32 -10.10
CA MET A 138 -2.09 -3.65 -8.69
C MET A 138 -3.47 -3.75 -8.03
N VAL A 139 -4.36 -2.79 -8.30
CA VAL A 139 -5.74 -2.82 -7.76
C VAL A 139 -6.51 -4.06 -8.22
N ARG A 140 -6.33 -4.51 -9.47
CA ARG A 140 -6.96 -5.76 -9.95
C ARG A 140 -6.42 -6.99 -9.24
N ILE A 141 -5.12 -7.01 -8.93
CA ILE A 141 -4.47 -8.11 -8.22
C ILE A 141 -5.02 -8.17 -6.79
N MET A 142 -5.03 -7.05 -6.06
CA MET A 142 -5.58 -6.96 -4.71
C MET A 142 -7.04 -7.46 -4.63
N LYS A 143 -7.89 -7.04 -5.57
CA LYS A 143 -9.29 -7.48 -5.61
C LYS A 143 -9.41 -8.99 -5.86
N ALA A 144 -8.55 -9.56 -6.68
CA ALA A 144 -8.58 -10.99 -6.97
C ALA A 144 -8.11 -11.82 -5.77
N ASP A 145 -7.07 -11.37 -5.07
CA ASP A 145 -6.51 -12.06 -3.92
C ASP A 145 -7.49 -12.08 -2.74
N SER A 146 -8.08 -10.94 -2.39
CA SER A 146 -9.09 -10.87 -1.30
C SER A 146 -10.33 -11.72 -1.59
N ALA A 147 -10.70 -11.87 -2.87
CA ALA A 147 -11.80 -12.72 -3.29
C ALA A 147 -11.42 -14.21 -3.41
N ASN A 148 -10.18 -14.59 -3.06
CA ASN A 148 -9.62 -15.93 -3.26
C ASN A 148 -9.74 -16.46 -4.71
N LEU A 149 -9.78 -15.55 -5.69
CA LEU A 149 -9.94 -15.86 -7.12
C LEU A 149 -8.60 -16.22 -7.79
N SER A 150 -7.80 -17.06 -7.12
CA SER A 150 -6.58 -17.63 -7.67
C SER A 150 -6.91 -18.51 -8.88
N LEU A 151 -6.15 -18.37 -9.96
CA LEU A 151 -6.36 -19.15 -11.18
C LEU A 151 -5.78 -20.55 -10.99
N LYS A 152 -6.63 -21.53 -10.65
CA LYS A 152 -6.25 -22.95 -10.63
C LYS A 152 -6.38 -23.52 -12.05
N LYS A 153 -5.34 -24.20 -12.54
CA LYS A 153 -5.24 -24.79 -13.91
C LYS A 153 -5.17 -23.73 -15.02
N TYR A 154 -4.19 -22.84 -14.95
CA TYR A 154 -3.91 -21.90 -16.03
C TYR A 154 -3.17 -22.59 -17.18
N SER A 155 -3.69 -22.48 -18.41
CA SER A 155 -3.01 -22.91 -19.63
C SER A 155 -2.21 -21.75 -20.22
N ILE A 156 -0.91 -21.94 -20.45
CA ILE A 156 -0.04 -20.95 -21.09
C ILE A 156 -0.43 -20.84 -22.57
N GLY A 157 -0.79 -19.63 -23.01
CA GLY A 157 -1.03 -19.32 -24.42
C GLY A 157 0.21 -18.73 -25.09
N ASN A 158 0.10 -18.40 -26.38
CA ASN A 158 1.23 -17.89 -27.17
C ASN A 158 1.82 -16.57 -26.65
N ASN A 159 0.98 -15.68 -26.11
CA ASN A 159 1.46 -14.40 -25.58
C ASN A 159 2.13 -14.58 -24.22
N GLU A 160 1.61 -15.49 -23.40
CA GLU A 160 2.21 -15.85 -22.12
C GLU A 160 3.56 -16.54 -22.31
N GLN A 161 3.70 -17.41 -23.31
CA GLN A 161 5.00 -18.03 -23.64
C GLN A 161 6.05 -16.96 -23.96
N LYS A 162 5.70 -15.97 -24.80
CA LYS A 162 6.58 -14.84 -25.12
C LYS A 162 6.98 -14.01 -23.90
N VAL A 163 6.15 -13.93 -22.86
CA VAL A 163 6.53 -13.27 -21.61
C VAL A 163 7.67 -14.02 -20.94
N PHE A 164 7.57 -15.35 -20.83
CA PHE A 164 8.63 -16.16 -20.22
C PHE A 164 9.90 -16.19 -21.06
N ASP A 165 9.77 -16.27 -22.39
CA ASP A 165 10.92 -16.21 -23.29
C ASP A 165 11.67 -14.88 -23.12
N PHE A 166 10.93 -13.75 -23.06
CA PHE A 166 11.51 -12.44 -22.79
C PHE A 166 12.16 -12.37 -21.41
N LEU A 167 11.52 -12.95 -20.38
CA LEU A 167 12.04 -12.95 -19.01
C LEU A 167 13.26 -13.85 -18.80
N ASN A 168 13.48 -14.84 -19.67
CA ASN A 168 14.70 -15.64 -19.65
C ASN A 168 15.92 -14.85 -20.15
N GLU A 169 15.70 -13.91 -21.07
CA GLU A 169 16.75 -13.03 -21.60
C GLU A 169 16.88 -11.72 -20.81
N ASN A 170 15.81 -11.30 -20.12
CA ASN A 170 15.70 -10.04 -19.40
C ASN A 170 15.12 -10.29 -18.00
N GLU A 171 15.67 -9.70 -16.95
CA GLU A 171 15.17 -9.97 -15.58
C GLU A 171 13.75 -9.43 -15.30
N THR A 172 13.27 -8.46 -16.09
CA THR A 172 12.00 -7.76 -15.86
C THR A 172 11.26 -7.47 -17.16
N ILE A 173 9.94 -7.35 -17.08
CA ILE A 173 9.09 -6.90 -18.19
C ILE A 173 8.04 -5.90 -17.71
N SER A 174 7.78 -4.85 -18.48
CA SER A 174 6.71 -3.88 -18.26
C SER A 174 5.54 -4.11 -19.19
N VAL A 175 4.38 -3.49 -18.90
CA VAL A 175 3.20 -3.52 -19.78
C VAL A 175 3.54 -3.02 -21.19
N LYS A 176 4.33 -1.94 -21.28
CA LYS A 176 4.75 -1.34 -22.55
C LYS A 176 5.66 -2.28 -23.35
N GLN A 177 6.66 -2.89 -22.71
CA GLN A 177 7.54 -3.87 -23.36
C GLN A 177 6.76 -5.07 -23.91
N LEU A 178 5.81 -5.61 -23.16
CA LEU A 178 4.98 -6.71 -23.65
C LEU A 178 4.06 -6.27 -24.81
N SER A 179 3.48 -5.08 -24.71
CA SER A 179 2.65 -4.47 -25.75
C SER A 179 3.40 -4.40 -27.08
N ASP A 180 4.62 -3.88 -27.04
CA ASP A 180 5.51 -3.72 -28.20
C ASP A 180 5.97 -5.08 -28.74
N LEU A 181 6.39 -6.01 -27.86
CA LEU A 181 6.85 -7.37 -28.23
C LEU A 181 5.77 -8.20 -28.94
N THR A 182 4.51 -8.05 -28.54
CA THR A 182 3.40 -8.89 -29.02
C THR A 182 2.45 -8.18 -29.98
N ASN A 183 2.69 -6.90 -30.28
CA ASN A 183 1.84 -6.05 -31.12
C ASN A 183 0.36 -6.09 -30.68
N ILE A 184 0.12 -5.95 -29.38
CA ILE A 184 -1.22 -5.82 -28.80
C ILE A 184 -1.32 -4.49 -28.07
N SER A 185 -2.53 -4.01 -27.78
CA SER A 185 -2.69 -2.81 -26.94
C SER A 185 -2.16 -3.04 -25.52
N GLU A 186 -1.65 -1.99 -24.88
CA GLU A 186 -1.24 -2.00 -23.47
C GLU A 186 -2.32 -2.57 -22.55
N ARG A 187 -3.60 -2.29 -22.83
CA ARG A 187 -4.74 -2.87 -22.10
C ARG A 187 -4.78 -4.40 -22.18
N ARG A 188 -4.46 -4.98 -23.34
CA ARG A 188 -4.38 -6.45 -23.50
C ARG A 188 -3.12 -6.99 -22.82
N ALA A 189 -1.97 -6.33 -22.99
CA ALA A 189 -0.72 -6.70 -22.33
C ALA A 189 -0.84 -6.70 -20.79
N SER A 190 -1.38 -5.63 -20.21
CA SER A 190 -1.71 -5.50 -18.79
C SER A 190 -2.60 -6.65 -18.30
N ARG A 191 -3.66 -7.00 -19.04
CA ARG A 191 -4.53 -8.13 -18.69
C ARG A 191 -3.78 -9.47 -18.71
N THR A 192 -2.84 -9.66 -19.62
CA THR A 192 -2.01 -10.87 -19.69
C THR A 192 -1.09 -10.95 -18.47
N LEU A 193 -0.35 -9.88 -18.15
CA LEU A 193 0.56 -9.85 -16.99
C LEU A 193 -0.20 -10.03 -15.67
N VAL A 194 -1.34 -9.33 -15.48
CA VAL A 194 -2.19 -9.49 -14.30
C VAL A 194 -2.72 -10.93 -14.16
N LYS A 195 -3.04 -11.62 -15.26
CA LYS A 195 -3.43 -13.04 -15.20
C LYS A 195 -2.28 -13.93 -14.71
N LEU A 196 -1.07 -13.69 -15.18
CA LEU A 196 0.11 -14.46 -14.78
C LEU A 196 0.46 -14.22 -13.30
N VAL A 197 0.30 -12.99 -12.80
CA VAL A 197 0.44 -12.71 -11.36
C VAL A 197 -0.62 -13.46 -10.55
N ARG A 198 -1.89 -13.41 -10.97
CA ARG A 198 -2.99 -14.15 -10.33
C ARG A 198 -2.84 -15.67 -10.40
N ALA A 199 -2.06 -16.18 -11.35
CA ALA A 199 -1.68 -17.58 -11.49
C ALA A 199 -0.42 -17.93 -10.67
N LYS A 200 0.16 -16.97 -9.92
CA LYS A 200 1.40 -17.10 -9.15
C LYS A 200 2.61 -17.49 -9.99
N MET A 201 2.64 -17.03 -11.24
CA MET A 201 3.77 -17.26 -12.15
C MET A 201 4.67 -16.04 -12.28
N LEU A 202 4.12 -14.85 -12.01
CA LEU A 202 4.86 -13.59 -11.96
C LEU A 202 4.61 -12.87 -10.64
N MET A 203 5.53 -11.99 -10.27
CA MET A 203 5.35 -10.97 -9.24
C MET A 203 5.24 -9.59 -9.91
N ILE A 204 4.42 -8.71 -9.35
CA ILE A 204 4.38 -7.28 -9.71
C ILE A 204 5.22 -6.50 -8.70
N HIS A 205 5.97 -5.53 -9.20
CA HIS A 205 6.78 -4.62 -8.40
C HIS A 205 6.46 -3.19 -8.80
N THR A 206 6.49 -2.29 -7.81
CA THR A 206 6.27 -0.87 -8.03
C THR A 206 7.48 -0.11 -7.50
N LYS A 207 8.04 0.79 -8.32
CA LYS A 207 9.13 1.69 -7.92
C LYS A 207 8.58 2.93 -7.21
N ASP A 208 9.45 3.69 -6.55
CA ASP A 208 9.12 4.96 -5.90
C ASP A 208 8.43 5.97 -6.83
N ASN A 209 8.78 5.98 -8.12
CA ASN A 209 8.17 6.87 -9.11
C ASN A 209 6.82 6.38 -9.64
N GLY A 210 6.31 5.26 -9.11
CA GLY A 210 5.06 4.63 -9.52
C GLY A 210 5.17 3.75 -10.77
N GLU A 211 6.36 3.63 -11.39
CA GLU A 211 6.56 2.70 -12.50
C GLU A 211 6.45 1.25 -12.02
N GLU A 212 5.81 0.42 -12.85
CA GLU A 212 5.62 -0.99 -12.55
C GLU A 212 6.36 -1.89 -13.52
N PHE A 213 6.87 -2.99 -12.97
CA PHE A 213 7.50 -4.06 -13.71
C PHE A 213 7.15 -5.41 -13.10
N PHE A 214 7.32 -6.46 -13.88
CA PHE A 214 6.97 -7.81 -13.52
C PHE A 214 8.20 -8.71 -13.63
N THR A 215 8.34 -9.66 -12.70
CA THR A 215 9.39 -10.68 -12.70
C THR A 215 8.77 -12.07 -12.64
N ALA A 216 9.50 -13.09 -13.07
CA ALA A 216 9.14 -14.47 -12.74
C ALA A 216 9.19 -14.69 -11.22
N VAL A 217 8.36 -15.64 -10.74
CA VAL A 217 8.39 -16.14 -9.35
C VAL A 217 9.53 -17.12 -9.17
#